data_AF-A0A451CJU9-F1
#
_entry.id   AF-A0A451CJU9-F1
#
_cell.length_a   1.000
_cell.length_b   1.000
_cell.length_c   1.000
_cell.angle_alpha   90.00
_cell.angle_beta   90.00
_cell.angle_gamma   90.00
#
_symmetry.space_group_name_H-M   'P 1'
#
loop_
_entity.id
_entity.type
_entity.pdbx_description
1 polymer ?
#
loop_
_entity_poly.entity_id
_entity_poly.type
_entity_poly.pdbx_seq_one_letter_code
_entity_poly.pdbx_strand_id
1 'polypeptide(L)'
;MNRPSKTRALERLRKVLEAIPGLEKYSEGDRSSTPEFDKWHRDTKVAIGKIFGEESRHVNEFASISFFSGNISWSRSSNYEIHTKLRRSDLEKASTLLESMIEEVEDYWEDDPAPPQCYGSRYFGGSVPHTGRAN
;
A
#
# COMPACT_ATOMS: atom_id res chain seq x y z
N MET A 1 7.38 17.00 -4.63
CA MET A 1 7.16 15.54 -4.66
C MET A 1 5.76 15.30 -5.21
N ASN A 2 5.61 14.39 -6.18
CA ASN A 2 4.29 14.08 -6.77
C ASN A 2 3.66 12.91 -6.02
N ARG A 3 2.92 13.20 -4.95
CA ARG A 3 2.21 12.20 -4.15
C ARG A 3 1.13 11.53 -5.02
N PRO A 4 1.00 10.19 -5.00
CA PRO A 4 -0.06 9.52 -5.74
C PRO A 4 -1.45 9.89 -5.18
N SER A 5 -2.45 9.75 -6.06
CA SER A 5 -3.88 9.74 -5.72
C SER A 5 -4.17 8.78 -4.55
N LYS A 6 -5.19 9.09 -3.72
CA LYS A 6 -5.62 8.24 -2.59
C LYS A 6 -5.96 6.83 -3.07
N THR A 7 -6.77 6.73 -4.12
CA THR A 7 -7.14 5.47 -4.77
C THR A 7 -5.89 4.67 -5.16
N ARG A 8 -4.94 5.34 -5.83
CA ARG A 8 -3.72 4.70 -6.32
C ARG A 8 -2.79 4.23 -5.20
N ALA A 9 -2.75 4.95 -4.08
CA ALA A 9 -2.01 4.56 -2.89
C ALA A 9 -2.61 3.29 -2.26
N LEU A 10 -3.94 3.29 -2.05
CA LEU A 10 -4.67 2.14 -1.51
C LEU A 10 -4.53 0.90 -2.39
N GLU A 11 -4.70 1.03 -3.71
CA GLU A 11 -4.50 -0.08 -4.65
C GLU A 11 -3.11 -0.70 -4.53
N ARG A 12 -2.07 0.13 -4.36
CA ARG A 12 -0.69 -0.36 -4.22
C ARG A 12 -0.46 -1.05 -2.88
N LEU A 13 -0.95 -0.49 -1.78
CA LEU A 13 -0.81 -1.09 -0.45
C LEU A 13 -1.57 -2.42 -0.35
N ARG A 14 -2.81 -2.46 -0.85
CA ARG A 14 -3.61 -3.70 -0.90
C ARG A 14 -2.93 -4.77 -1.73
N LYS A 15 -2.40 -4.42 -2.91
CA LYS A 15 -1.66 -5.37 -3.75
C LYS A 15 -0.45 -6.00 -3.07
N VAL A 16 0.32 -5.24 -2.28
CA VAL A 16 1.49 -5.79 -1.57
C VAL A 16 1.09 -6.62 -0.36
N LEU A 17 -0.03 -6.28 0.29
CA LEU A 17 -0.64 -7.05 1.39
C LEU A 17 -1.16 -8.40 0.89
N GLU A 18 -1.90 -8.42 -0.22
CA GLU A 18 -2.45 -9.65 -0.83
C GLU A 18 -1.37 -10.64 -1.31
N ALA A 19 -0.13 -10.18 -1.48
CA ALA A 19 0.99 -11.04 -1.83
C ALA A 19 1.51 -11.86 -0.64
N ILE A 20 1.25 -11.46 0.61
CA ILE A 20 1.80 -12.06 1.83
C ILE A 20 1.42 -13.54 2.00
N PRO A 21 0.15 -13.97 1.85
CA PRO A 21 -0.23 -15.39 1.98
C PRO A 21 0.51 -16.29 0.98
N GLY A 22 0.81 -15.75 -0.20
CA GLY A 22 1.60 -16.43 -1.23
C GLY A 22 3.09 -16.56 -0.89
N LEU A 23 3.58 -15.84 0.12
CA LEU A 23 4.96 -15.90 0.60
C LEU A 23 5.15 -16.90 1.74
N GLU A 24 4.08 -17.26 2.47
CA GLU A 24 4.12 -18.24 3.56
C GLU A 24 4.62 -19.60 3.10
N LYS A 25 4.33 -20.00 1.85
CA LYS A 25 4.85 -21.24 1.24
C LYS A 25 6.38 -21.28 1.15
N TYR A 26 7.05 -20.12 1.17
CA TYR A 26 8.51 -20.02 1.20
C TYR A 26 9.09 -20.01 2.63
N SER A 27 8.23 -20.07 3.66
CA SER A 27 8.64 -20.29 5.05
C SER A 27 8.84 -21.78 5.39
N GLU A 28 8.30 -22.69 4.57
CA GLU A 28 8.27 -24.14 4.81
C GLU A 28 9.38 -24.93 4.09
N GLY A 29 10.55 -24.31 3.85
CA GLY A 29 11.67 -25.02 3.22
C GLY A 29 13.04 -24.38 3.42
N ASP A 30 14.07 -25.22 3.33
CA ASP A 30 15.50 -24.97 3.59
C ASP A 30 16.15 -23.83 2.76
N ARG A 31 15.41 -23.20 1.85
CA ARG A 31 15.89 -22.10 1.02
C ARG A 31 15.57 -20.76 1.67
N SER A 32 16.45 -20.39 2.59
CA SER A 32 16.70 -19.01 2.99
C SER A 32 16.83 -18.12 1.73
N SER A 33 16.00 -17.07 1.65
CA SER A 33 15.87 -16.15 0.50
C SER A 33 15.46 -16.81 -0.82
N THR A 34 14.15 -17.00 -1.03
CA THR A 34 13.64 -17.17 -2.39
C THR A 34 13.66 -15.82 -3.11
N PRO A 35 14.08 -15.75 -4.38
CA PRO A 35 14.11 -14.52 -5.18
C PRO A 35 12.77 -13.74 -5.16
N GLU A 36 11.66 -14.46 -5.06
CA GLU A 36 10.31 -13.91 -4.94
C GLU A 36 10.10 -13.11 -3.66
N PHE A 37 10.64 -13.57 -2.52
CA PHE A 37 10.56 -12.84 -1.25
C PHE A 37 11.40 -11.56 -1.30
N ASP A 38 12.64 -11.64 -1.77
CA ASP A 38 13.51 -10.47 -1.91
C ASP A 38 12.92 -9.42 -2.87
N LYS A 39 12.32 -9.89 -3.97
CA LYS A 39 11.60 -9.04 -4.90
C LYS A 39 10.40 -8.37 -4.24
N TRP A 40 9.57 -9.12 -3.50
CA TRP A 40 8.44 -8.53 -2.76
C TRP A 40 8.93 -7.50 -1.74
N HIS A 41 9.93 -7.83 -0.92
CA HIS A 41 10.45 -6.92 0.10
C HIS A 41 10.97 -5.61 -0.51
N ARG A 42 11.73 -5.70 -1.61
CA ARG A 42 12.23 -4.53 -2.34
C ARG A 42 11.10 -3.72 -2.99
N ASP A 43 10.18 -4.39 -3.68
CA ASP A 43 9.06 -3.74 -4.37
C ASP A 43 8.14 -3.02 -3.37
N THR A 44 7.89 -3.63 -2.21
CA THR A 44 7.09 -3.05 -1.11
C THR A 44 7.78 -1.82 -0.54
N LYS A 45 9.08 -1.87 -0.25
CA LYS A 45 9.84 -0.69 0.21
C LYS A 45 9.75 0.47 -0.78
N VAL A 46 9.89 0.18 -2.08
CA VAL A 46 9.75 1.19 -3.14
C VAL A 46 8.31 1.72 -3.22
N ALA A 47 7.31 0.87 -3.04
CA ALA A 47 5.91 1.29 -3.03
C ALA A 47 5.63 2.25 -1.88
N ILE A 48 6.03 1.90 -0.65
CA ILE A 48 5.90 2.76 0.54
C ILE A 48 6.61 4.10 0.32
N GLY A 49 7.86 4.08 -0.18
CA GLY A 49 8.61 5.30 -0.48
C GLY A 49 7.94 6.18 -1.53
N LYS A 50 7.26 5.61 -2.52
CA LYS A 50 6.49 6.39 -3.51
C LYS A 50 5.18 6.96 -2.97
N ILE A 51 4.60 6.36 -1.94
CA ILE A 51 3.33 6.78 -1.35
C ILE A 51 3.57 7.86 -0.28
N PHE A 52 4.44 7.58 0.68
CA PHE A 52 4.68 8.43 1.85
C PHE A 52 5.92 9.31 1.73
N GLY A 53 6.77 9.09 0.72
CA GLY A 53 8.07 9.75 0.55
C GLY A 53 9.24 8.83 0.88
N GLU A 54 10.36 8.98 0.19
CA GLU A 54 11.52 8.09 0.30
C GLU A 54 12.19 8.11 1.69
N GLU A 55 12.05 9.22 2.41
CA GLU A 55 12.59 9.42 3.76
C GLU A 55 11.52 9.34 4.85
N SER A 56 10.34 8.80 4.53
CA SER A 56 9.26 8.71 5.51
C SER A 56 9.59 7.71 6.63
N ARG A 57 9.01 7.95 7.80
CA ARG A 57 9.07 6.99 8.92
C ARG A 57 8.57 5.61 8.49
N HIS A 58 7.55 5.55 7.63
CA HIS A 58 6.96 4.32 7.11
C HIS A 58 7.98 3.41 6.42
N VAL A 59 8.91 3.99 5.64
CA VAL A 59 9.98 3.23 4.98
C VAL A 59 10.94 2.62 6.00
N ASN A 60 11.30 3.38 7.04
CA ASN A 60 12.19 2.92 8.10
C ASN A 60 11.53 1.87 8.99
N GLU A 61 10.25 2.04 9.32
CA GLU A 61 9.48 1.10 10.14
C GLU A 61 9.35 -0.25 9.42
N PHE A 62 9.02 -0.24 8.13
CA PHE A 62 9.00 -1.47 7.33
C PHE A 62 10.39 -2.10 7.19
N ALA A 63 11.44 -1.30 6.96
CA ALA A 63 12.81 -1.81 6.86
C ALA A 63 13.37 -2.36 8.18
N SER A 64 12.80 -1.96 9.33
CA SER A 64 13.18 -2.46 10.65
C SER A 64 12.63 -3.85 10.95
N ILE A 65 11.63 -4.31 10.19
CA ILE A 65 11.13 -5.68 10.26
C ILE A 65 12.27 -6.59 9.82
N SER A 66 12.88 -7.23 10.80
CA SER A 66 14.08 -8.05 10.61
C SER A 66 13.69 -9.38 10.01
N PHE A 67 13.40 -9.39 8.70
CA PHE A 67 13.33 -10.63 7.94
C PHE A 67 14.73 -11.24 7.95
N PHE A 68 14.99 -12.22 8.81
CA PHE A 68 16.29 -12.87 8.93
C PHE A 68 16.80 -13.34 7.54
N SER A 69 17.65 -12.51 6.93
CA SER A 69 18.34 -12.77 5.65
C SER A 69 19.85 -12.54 5.78
N GLY A 70 20.39 -12.80 6.98
CA GLY A 70 21.81 -12.72 7.27
C GLY A 70 22.40 -14.08 7.62
N ASN A 71 23.45 -14.47 6.90
CA ASN A 71 24.35 -15.61 7.13
C ASN A 71 24.47 -16.05 8.60
N ILE A 72 23.59 -16.96 9.06
CA ILE A 72 23.79 -17.66 10.32
C ILE A 72 24.83 -18.75 10.08
N SER A 73 25.97 -18.60 10.74
CA SER A 73 27.00 -19.62 10.86
C SER A 73 26.36 -20.93 11.31
N TRP A 74 26.48 -21.96 10.46
CA TRP A 74 25.86 -23.26 10.61
C TRP A 74 26.35 -24.02 11.86
N SER A 75 25.59 -23.99 12.95
CA SER A 75 25.62 -25.08 13.94
C SER A 75 24.47 -26.05 13.64
N ARG A 76 24.83 -27.25 13.21
CA ARG A 76 24.09 -28.19 12.36
C ARG A 76 22.95 -28.97 13.03
N SER A 77 22.28 -28.46 14.06
CA SER A 77 21.12 -29.15 14.65
C SER A 77 20.24 -28.17 15.43
N SER A 78 18.92 -28.22 15.23
CA SER A 78 17.85 -27.49 15.98
C SER A 78 17.20 -26.24 15.34
N ASN A 79 17.66 -25.73 14.19
CA ASN A 79 17.31 -24.35 13.78
C ASN A 79 16.14 -24.20 12.78
N TYR A 80 15.70 -25.26 12.10
CA TYR A 80 14.67 -25.17 11.04
C TYR A 80 13.33 -24.62 11.57
N GLU A 81 12.83 -25.19 12.67
CA GLU A 81 11.53 -24.80 13.25
C GLU A 81 11.55 -23.37 13.82
N ILE A 82 12.71 -22.91 14.31
CA ILE A 82 12.91 -21.55 14.81
C ILE A 82 12.90 -20.55 13.66
N HIS A 83 13.56 -20.86 12.53
CA HIS A 83 13.57 -19.99 11.36
C HIS A 83 12.20 -19.84 10.69
N THR A 84 11.43 -20.93 10.58
CA THR A 84 10.07 -20.88 10.02
C THR A 84 9.13 -20.06 10.92
N LYS A 85 9.20 -20.22 12.25
CA LYS A 85 8.38 -19.45 13.21
C LYS A 85 8.71 -17.97 13.21
N LEU A 86 9.99 -17.60 13.16
CA LEU A 86 10.42 -16.20 13.09
C LEU A 86 9.95 -15.56 11.77
N ARG A 87 10.12 -16.24 10.63
CA ARG A 87 9.69 -15.72 9.33
C ARG A 87 8.17 -15.53 9.23
N ARG A 88 7.35 -16.44 9.76
CA ARG A 88 5.89 -16.23 9.85
C ARG A 88 5.57 -15.01 10.71
N SER A 89 6.17 -14.91 11.90
CA SER A 89 5.97 -13.76 12.79
C SER A 89 6.37 -12.43 12.13
N ASP A 90 7.41 -12.42 11.30
CA ASP A 90 7.84 -11.20 10.60
C ASP A 90 6.92 -10.84 9.42
N LEU A 91 6.35 -11.82 8.72
CA LEU A 91 5.31 -11.60 7.73
C LEU A 91 4.00 -11.09 8.37
N GLU A 92 3.63 -11.61 9.55
CA GLU A 92 2.48 -11.11 10.32
C GLU A 92 2.68 -9.65 10.74
N LYS A 93 3.86 -9.29 11.26
CA LYS A 93 4.21 -7.89 11.57
C LYS A 93 4.12 -7.00 10.34
N ALA A 94 4.60 -7.48 9.19
CA ALA A 94 4.52 -6.75 7.94
C ALA A 94 3.07 -6.55 7.48
N SER A 95 2.21 -7.56 7.65
CA SER A 95 0.77 -7.46 7.39
C SER A 95 0.15 -6.37 8.24
N THR A 96 0.31 -6.45 9.56
CA THR A 96 -0.27 -5.47 10.49
C THR A 96 0.22 -4.05 10.21
N LEU A 97 1.50 -3.89 9.88
CA LEU A 97 2.05 -2.59 9.51
C LEU A 97 1.43 -2.05 8.21
N LEU A 98 1.28 -2.89 7.19
CA LEU A 98 0.66 -2.49 5.92
C LEU A 98 -0.84 -2.18 6.08
N GLU A 99 -1.55 -2.92 6.93
CA GLU A 99 -2.94 -2.64 7.31
C GLU A 99 -3.06 -1.27 7.98
N SER A 100 -2.18 -0.96 8.94
CA SER A 100 -2.15 0.37 9.57
C SER A 100 -1.84 1.50 8.57
N MET A 101 -0.98 1.26 7.58
CA MET A 101 -0.74 2.23 6.49
C MET A 101 -1.96 2.41 5.60
N ILE A 102 -2.73 1.35 5.35
CA ILE A 102 -3.98 1.41 4.60
C ILE A 102 -4.99 2.27 5.37
N GLU A 103 -5.20 1.98 6.67
CA GLU A 103 -6.07 2.75 7.54
C GLU A 103 -5.66 4.24 7.58
N GLU A 104 -4.37 4.54 7.70
CA GLU A 104 -3.86 5.91 7.66
C GLU A 104 -4.25 6.62 6.35
N VAL A 105 -4.14 5.93 5.21
CA VAL A 105 -4.52 6.47 3.91
C VAL A 105 -6.04 6.63 3.81
N GLU A 106 -6.83 5.69 4.31
CA GLU A 106 -8.30 5.77 4.27
C GLU A 106 -8.83 6.94 5.11
N ASP A 107 -8.29 7.12 6.33
CA ASP A 107 -8.78 8.08 7.31
C ASP A 107 -8.25 9.50 7.12
N TYR A 108 -6.97 9.66 6.73
CA TYR A 108 -6.32 10.97 6.75
C TYR A 108 -6.01 11.56 5.37
N TRP A 109 -6.21 10.82 4.28
CA TRP A 109 -5.97 11.36 2.93
C TRP A 109 -7.26 11.93 2.35
N GLU A 110 -7.14 13.11 1.75
CA GLU A 110 -8.21 13.70 0.94
C GLU A 110 -8.61 12.76 -0.18
N ASP A 111 -9.90 12.60 -0.40
CA ASP A 111 -10.40 11.84 -1.54
C ASP A 111 -9.93 12.47 -2.84
N ASP A 112 -9.73 11.62 -3.84
CA ASP A 112 -9.32 12.09 -5.15
C ASP A 112 -10.34 13.12 -5.65
N PRO A 113 -9.87 14.26 -6.19
CA PRO A 113 -10.77 15.28 -6.70
C PRO A 113 -11.68 14.61 -7.71
N ALA A 114 -13.00 14.68 -7.45
CA ALA A 114 -13.99 14.10 -8.35
C ALA A 114 -13.66 14.57 -9.77
N PRO A 115 -13.67 13.65 -10.77
CA PRO A 115 -13.40 14.05 -12.16
C PRO A 115 -14.27 15.27 -12.46
N PRO A 116 -13.70 16.31 -13.09
CA PRO A 116 -14.36 17.59 -13.24
C PRO A 116 -15.77 17.33 -13.74
N GLN A 117 -16.75 17.59 -12.87
CA GLN A 117 -18.13 17.45 -13.26
C GLN A 117 -18.29 18.45 -14.39
N CYS A 118 -18.51 17.97 -15.61
CA CYS A 118 -18.93 18.80 -16.71
C CYS A 118 -20.28 19.41 -16.30
N TYR A 119 -20.24 20.51 -15.57
CA TYR A 119 -21.38 21.37 -15.34
C TYR A 119 -21.76 21.89 -16.71
N GLY A 120 -22.70 21.18 -17.34
CA GLY A 120 -23.35 21.58 -18.57
C GLY A 120 -23.86 23.00 -18.40
N SER A 121 -23.09 23.89 -19.02
CA SER A 121 -23.38 25.26 -19.43
C SER A 121 -24.80 25.74 -19.16
N ARG A 122 -24.89 26.68 -18.22
CA ARG A 122 -26.03 27.58 -18.06
C ARG A 122 -26.01 28.60 -19.22
N TYR A 123 -26.71 28.30 -20.32
CA TYR A 123 -27.20 29.31 -21.27
C TYR A 123 -28.72 29.44 -21.01
N PHE A 124 -29.18 30.46 -20.28
CA PHE A 124 -29.62 31.76 -20.81
C PHE A 124 -30.50 31.63 -22.06
N GLY A 125 -31.82 31.66 -21.84
CA GLY A 125 -32.85 31.77 -22.85
C GLY A 125 -34.09 32.37 -22.20
N GLY A 126 -34.01 33.65 -21.86
CA GLY A 126 -35.15 34.40 -21.34
C GLY A 126 -36.24 34.49 -22.41
N SER A 127 -37.43 34.01 -22.08
CA SER A 127 -38.66 34.40 -22.75
C SER A 127 -39.57 34.98 -21.68
N VAL A 128 -39.47 36.30 -21.50
CA VAL A 128 -40.52 37.10 -20.88
C VAL A 128 -41.46 37.52 -22.01
N PRO A 129 -42.68 36.97 -22.14
CA PRO A 129 -43.69 37.60 -22.98
C PRO A 129 -44.31 38.76 -22.19
N HIS A 130 -43.84 39.96 -22.50
CA HIS A 130 -44.55 41.20 -22.22
C HIS A 130 -45.60 41.41 -23.32
N THR A 131 -46.88 41.22 -23.02
CA THR A 131 -47.96 41.87 -23.77
C THR A 131 -48.94 42.46 -22.76
N GLY A 132 -48.99 43.79 -22.73
CA GLY A 132 -49.85 44.55 -21.83
C GLY A 132 -51.32 44.57 -22.24
N ARG A 133 -52.15 44.76 -21.21
CA ARG A 133 -53.20 45.79 -21.07
C ARG A 133 -54.20 45.96 -22.22
N ALA A 134 -55.50 45.73 -21.94
CA ALA A 134 -56.50 46.79 -21.76
C ALA A 134 -57.93 46.23 -21.58
N ASN A 135 -58.64 46.86 -20.63
CA ASN A 135 -60.10 46.91 -20.35
C ASN A 135 -60.88 45.63 -20.10
#